data_AF-A0AAU8PFD2-F1
#
_entry.id   AF-A0AAU8PFD2-F1
#
_cell.length_a   1.000
_cell.length_b   1.000
_cell.length_c   1.000
_cell.angle_alpha   90.00
_cell.angle_beta   90.00
_cell.angle_gamma   90.00
#
_symmetry.space_group_name_H-M   'P 1'
#
loop_
_entity.id
_entity.type
_entity.pdbx_description
1 polymer ?
#
loop_
_entity_poly.entity_id
_entity_poly.type
_entity_poly.pdbx_seq_one_letter_code
_entity_poly.pdbx_strand_id
1 'polypeptide(L)'
;MLLPLPPLAGLQETIRFLLPRIAEVTGAEDVIICLNAPNTAGRYTVGYRAGKFYDPHAFQYTRSGLVFIPLKMGDWLALYEMKKPFDQRVLEQYCSQALENAAKYESVQQQAMVDVLTGLPNRAALYRKLQEEVKRLCRFCVLFVDLNGFKQINDTYGHLMGDDVLKKAAEEIRSVLRASDFLARYGGDEFVAVLSETTSEKGELVASRIRSMAVKVEDISVSVSVGLAVYPEDGLTPKDLIGRADGRMYMDKEKNRGVTG
;
A
#
# COMPACT_ATOMS: atom_id res chain seq x y z
N MET A 1 -6.45 34.92 11.52
CA MET A 1 -6.01 34.36 10.23
C MET A 1 -5.34 33.03 10.51
N LEU A 2 -5.80 31.93 9.91
CA LEU A 2 -5.19 30.61 10.12
C LEU A 2 -3.78 30.61 9.50
N LEU A 3 -2.81 30.01 10.20
CA LEU A 3 -1.44 29.87 9.69
C LEU A 3 -1.44 29.04 8.38
N PRO A 4 -0.45 29.24 7.49
CA PRO A 4 -0.33 28.43 6.29
C PRO A 4 -0.20 26.94 6.62
N LEU A 5 -0.80 26.10 5.77
CA LEU A 5 -0.75 24.65 5.91
C LEU A 5 0.70 24.14 5.77
N PRO A 6 1.23 23.36 6.72
CA PRO A 6 2.48 22.65 6.52
C PRO A 6 2.30 21.55 5.46
N PRO A 7 3.40 21.04 4.87
CA PRO A 7 3.35 19.90 3.96
C PRO A 7 2.99 18.63 4.75
N LEU A 8 1.70 18.25 4.73
CA LEU A 8 1.16 17.08 5.44
C LEU A 8 1.07 15.89 4.47
N ALA A 9 1.57 14.72 4.88
CA ALA A 9 1.65 13.52 4.06
C ALA A 9 0.43 12.60 4.27
N GLY A 10 -0.70 12.98 3.69
CA GLY A 10 -1.92 12.16 3.65
C GLY A 10 -2.96 12.48 4.73
N LEU A 11 -4.06 11.71 4.74
CA LEU A 11 -5.29 12.11 5.44
C LEU A 11 -5.16 12.11 6.98
N GLN A 12 -4.55 11.08 7.57
CA GLN A 12 -4.46 10.97 9.03
C GLN A 12 -3.60 12.07 9.65
N GLU A 13 -2.48 12.43 9.03
CA GLU A 13 -1.62 13.51 9.50
C GLU A 13 -2.31 14.87 9.36
N THR A 14 -3.01 15.06 8.25
CA THR A 14 -3.83 16.26 8.01
C THR A 14 -4.87 16.46 9.09
N ILE A 15 -5.61 15.41 9.45
CA ILE A 15 -6.61 15.45 10.51
C ILE A 15 -6.01 15.74 11.88
N ARG A 16 -4.88 15.10 12.22
CA ARG A 16 -4.17 15.32 13.49
C ARG A 16 -3.66 16.75 13.62
N PHE A 17 -3.34 17.39 12.51
CA PHE A 17 -2.95 18.80 12.47
C PHE A 17 -4.15 19.75 12.57
N LEU A 18 -5.25 19.48 11.85
CA LEU A 18 -6.41 20.35 11.80
C LEU A 18 -7.15 20.43 13.15
N LEU A 19 -7.51 19.29 13.75
CA LEU A 19 -8.45 19.26 14.89
C LEU A 19 -8.02 20.14 16.09
N PRO A 20 -6.77 20.08 16.59
CA PRO A 20 -6.33 20.93 17.70
C PRO A 20 -6.37 22.43 17.34
N ARG A 21 -6.00 22.79 16.11
CA ARG A 21 -6.00 24.18 15.63
C ARG A 21 -7.40 24.74 15.50
N ILE A 22 -8.35 23.93 15.04
CA ILE A 22 -9.75 24.32 14.94
C ILE A 22 -10.31 24.59 16.35
N ALA A 23 -10.04 23.71 17.32
CA ALA A 23 -10.46 23.93 18.71
C ALA A 23 -9.87 25.21 19.31
N GLU A 24 -8.59 25.48 19.06
CA GLU A 24 -7.89 26.69 19.53
C GLU A 24 -8.53 27.98 18.97
N VAL A 25 -8.80 28.00 17.67
CA VAL A 25 -9.30 29.18 16.95
C VAL A 25 -10.76 29.45 17.24
N THR A 26 -11.60 28.41 17.22
CA THR A 26 -13.05 28.52 17.45
C THR A 26 -13.40 28.58 18.94
N GLY A 27 -12.48 28.16 19.81
CA GLY A 27 -12.75 27.97 21.24
C GLY A 27 -13.77 26.87 21.52
N ALA A 28 -14.04 25.99 20.55
CA ALA A 28 -14.92 24.84 20.71
C ALA A 28 -14.29 23.85 21.70
N GLU A 29 -15.09 23.35 22.65
CA GLU A 29 -14.64 22.32 23.58
C GLU A 29 -14.46 20.96 22.91
N ASP A 30 -15.22 20.72 21.85
CA ASP A 30 -15.22 19.49 21.10
C ASP A 30 -15.36 19.74 19.60
N VAL A 31 -14.49 19.09 18.82
CA VAL A 31 -14.38 19.23 17.37
C VAL A 31 -14.40 17.84 16.75
N ILE A 32 -15.35 17.63 15.84
CA ILE A 32 -15.51 16.34 15.16
C ILE A 32 -15.40 16.59 13.65
N ILE A 33 -14.47 15.89 13.01
CA ILE A 33 -14.37 15.86 11.54
C ILE A 33 -14.98 14.56 11.06
N CYS A 34 -15.78 14.67 10.02
CA CYS A 34 -16.41 13.54 9.39
C CYS A 34 -16.23 13.59 7.86
N LEU A 35 -15.62 12.54 7.32
CA LEU A 35 -15.22 12.46 5.93
C LEU A 35 -15.83 11.24 5.25
N ASN A 36 -16.23 11.40 4.01
CA ASN A 36 -16.50 10.31 3.09
C ASN A 36 -15.16 9.82 2.56
N ALA A 37 -14.68 8.70 3.08
CA ALA A 37 -13.41 8.15 2.63
C ALA A 37 -13.53 7.67 1.16
N PRO A 38 -12.67 8.15 0.23
CA PRO A 38 -12.80 7.82 -1.19
C PRO A 38 -12.61 6.32 -1.51
N ASN A 39 -12.01 5.53 -0.61
CA ASN A 39 -11.54 4.16 -0.89
C ASN A 39 -11.93 3.12 0.17
N THR A 40 -12.76 3.49 1.15
CA THR A 40 -13.41 2.54 2.06
C THR A 40 -14.91 2.78 1.98
N ALA A 41 -15.71 1.72 1.91
CA ALA A 41 -17.18 1.80 1.86
C ALA A 41 -17.83 2.37 3.16
N GLY A 42 -17.10 3.21 3.90
CA GLY A 42 -17.46 3.71 5.22
C GLY A 42 -16.97 5.14 5.47
N ARG A 43 -17.72 5.82 6.32
CA ARG A 43 -17.54 7.20 6.79
C ARG A 43 -16.42 7.23 7.84
N TYR A 44 -15.35 8.00 7.60
CA TYR A 44 -14.27 8.19 8.58
C TYR A 44 -14.65 9.31 9.54
N THR A 45 -14.62 9.04 10.85
CA THR A 45 -15.02 10.02 11.86
C THR A 45 -13.96 10.08 12.97
N VAL A 46 -13.56 11.28 13.36
CA VAL A 46 -12.58 11.48 14.44
C VAL A 46 -12.95 12.72 15.25
N GLY A 47 -12.83 12.60 16.58
CA GLY A 47 -13.12 13.67 17.52
C GLY A 47 -11.87 14.14 18.23
N TYR A 48 -11.88 15.40 18.67
CA TYR A 48 -10.87 15.99 19.52
C TYR A 48 -11.54 16.82 20.61
N ARG A 49 -11.32 16.40 21.86
CA ARG A 49 -11.88 17.02 23.06
C ARG A 49 -10.83 17.10 24.15
N ALA A 50 -10.73 18.25 24.81
CA ALA A 50 -9.85 18.44 25.98
C ALA A 50 -8.42 17.90 25.79
N GLY A 51 -7.81 18.16 24.63
CA GLY A 51 -6.44 17.73 24.34
C GLY A 51 -6.27 16.31 23.80
N LYS A 52 -7.36 15.53 23.68
CA LYS A 52 -7.29 14.10 23.33
C LYS A 52 -8.12 13.78 22.09
N PHE A 53 -7.55 12.95 21.22
CA PHE A 53 -8.26 12.35 20.09
C PHE A 53 -9.11 11.16 20.56
N TYR A 54 -10.28 10.97 19.97
CA TYR A 54 -11.16 9.85 20.26
C TYR A 54 -11.99 9.47 19.03
N ASP A 55 -12.59 8.28 19.07
CA ASP A 55 -13.55 7.82 18.06
C ASP A 55 -14.98 8.26 18.44
N PRO A 56 -15.65 9.10 17.63
CA PRO A 56 -16.99 9.60 17.92
C PRO A 56 -18.11 8.58 17.73
N HIS A 57 -17.85 7.37 17.23
CA HIS A 57 -18.87 6.34 17.01
C HIS A 57 -19.69 5.97 18.27
N ALA A 58 -19.26 6.38 19.46
CA ALA A 58 -19.99 6.22 20.73
C ALA A 58 -20.98 7.36 21.08
N PHE A 59 -21.02 8.48 20.35
CA PHE A 59 -21.87 9.64 20.69
C PHE A 59 -23.04 9.78 19.70
N GLN A 60 -24.25 9.46 20.14
CA GLN A 60 -25.48 9.83 19.43
C GLN A 60 -25.72 11.34 19.58
N TYR A 61 -25.78 12.05 18.46
CA TYR A 61 -25.97 13.50 18.39
C TYR A 61 -27.40 13.89 18.79
N THR A 62 -27.64 14.09 20.08
CA THR A 62 -28.95 14.48 20.62
C THR A 62 -28.94 15.83 21.35
N ARG A 63 -27.83 16.58 21.33
CA ARG A 63 -27.70 17.85 22.05
C ARG A 63 -27.95 19.09 21.20
N SER A 64 -28.63 20.05 21.80
CA SER A 64 -28.72 21.45 21.38
C SER A 64 -27.33 22.12 21.49
N GLY A 65 -26.84 22.77 20.42
CA GLY A 65 -25.56 23.53 20.45
C GLY A 65 -24.46 23.08 19.48
N LEU A 66 -24.81 22.35 18.42
CA LEU A 66 -23.87 21.86 17.40
C LEU A 66 -23.93 22.73 16.13
N VAL A 67 -22.78 23.14 15.62
CA VAL A 67 -22.65 23.83 14.33
C VAL A 67 -22.01 22.89 13.32
N PHE A 68 -22.70 22.65 12.21
CA PHE A 68 -22.17 21.91 11.08
C PHE A 68 -21.66 22.85 10.01
N ILE A 69 -20.42 22.62 9.59
CA ILE A 69 -19.76 23.32 8.50
C ILE A 69 -19.61 22.30 7.37
N PRO A 70 -20.36 22.44 6.26
CA PRO A 70 -20.12 21.62 5.09
C PRO A 70 -18.72 21.90 4.57
N LEU A 71 -18.02 20.84 4.17
CA LEU A 71 -16.77 20.91 3.43
C LEU A 71 -17.05 20.42 2.01
N LYS A 72 -16.08 20.57 1.10
CA LYS A 72 -16.19 20.00 -0.25
C LYS A 72 -16.33 18.47 -0.22
N MET A 73 -16.84 17.89 -1.32
CA MET A 73 -16.95 16.42 -1.52
C MET A 73 -17.87 15.66 -0.56
N GLY A 74 -18.85 16.35 0.05
CA GLY A 74 -19.83 15.72 0.94
C GLY A 74 -19.31 15.45 2.35
N ASP A 75 -18.19 16.09 2.71
CA ASP A 75 -17.56 16.04 4.02
C ASP A 75 -18.13 17.13 4.95
N TRP A 76 -17.98 16.95 6.27
CA TRP A 76 -18.54 17.87 7.27
C TRP A 76 -17.63 18.02 8.48
N LEU A 77 -17.57 19.23 9.02
CA LEU A 77 -16.96 19.56 10.30
C LEU A 77 -18.06 19.94 11.30
N ALA A 78 -18.07 19.32 12.47
CA ALA A 78 -19.00 19.62 13.55
C ALA A 78 -18.26 20.27 14.72
N LEU A 79 -18.78 21.38 15.23
CA LEU A 79 -18.23 22.16 16.33
C LEU A 79 -19.24 22.25 17.47
N TYR A 80 -18.78 21.98 18.69
CA TYR A 80 -19.61 22.00 19.90
C TYR A 80 -19.15 23.08 20.87
N GLU A 81 -20.13 23.78 21.46
CA GLU A 81 -19.92 24.82 22.48
C GLU A 81 -18.82 25.82 22.10
N MET A 82 -19.13 26.67 21.12
CA MET A 82 -18.22 27.71 20.65
C MET A 82 -18.08 28.84 21.68
N LYS A 83 -16.85 29.08 22.15
CA LYS A 83 -16.55 30.20 23.06
C LYS A 83 -16.07 31.46 22.35
N LYS A 84 -15.66 31.37 21.08
CA LYS A 84 -15.15 32.51 20.31
C LYS A 84 -15.97 32.72 19.02
N PRO A 85 -16.27 33.97 18.64
CA PRO A 85 -16.78 34.27 17.31
C PRO A 85 -15.69 33.99 16.26
N PHE A 86 -16.06 33.37 15.14
CA PHE A 86 -15.17 33.10 14.03
C PHE A 86 -15.89 33.21 12.68
N ASP A 87 -15.14 33.39 11.60
CA ASP A 87 -15.66 33.36 10.24
C ASP A 87 -15.67 31.92 9.70
N GLN A 88 -16.87 31.37 9.54
CA GLN A 88 -17.09 30.03 9.04
C GLN A 88 -16.50 29.80 7.65
N ARG A 89 -16.52 30.81 6.76
CA ARG A 89 -16.05 30.66 5.37
C ARG A 89 -14.54 30.42 5.32
N VAL A 90 -13.80 31.11 6.19
CA VAL A 90 -12.34 30.97 6.28
C VAL A 90 -11.97 29.56 6.75
N LEU A 91 -12.72 29.02 7.71
CA LEU A 91 -12.51 27.67 8.24
C LEU A 91 -12.83 26.60 7.19
N GLU A 92 -13.96 26.76 6.49
CA GLU A 92 -14.38 25.87 5.39
C GLU A 92 -13.31 25.81 4.29
N GLN A 93 -12.81 26.96 3.84
CA GLN A 93 -11.77 27.04 2.81
C GLN A 93 -10.49 26.36 3.26
N TYR A 94 -10.02 26.65 4.48
CA TYR A 94 -8.80 26.07 5.02
C TYR A 94 -8.89 24.55 5.17
N CYS A 95 -9.98 24.04 5.76
CA CYS A 95 -10.20 22.61 5.91
C CYS A 95 -10.34 21.91 4.55
N SER A 96 -11.11 22.49 3.62
CA SER A 96 -11.29 21.94 2.27
C SER A 96 -9.96 21.85 1.52
N GLN A 97 -9.13 22.90 1.58
CA GLN A 97 -7.83 22.92 0.92
C GLN A 97 -6.87 21.87 1.50
N ALA A 98 -6.84 21.73 2.82
CA ALA A 98 -6.01 20.74 3.50
C ALA A 98 -6.40 19.31 3.12
N LEU A 99 -7.71 19.02 3.12
CA LEU A 99 -8.24 17.71 2.74
C LEU A 99 -8.02 17.40 1.26
N GLU A 100 -8.22 18.38 0.36
CA GLU A 100 -7.89 18.21 -1.06
C GLU A 100 -6.42 17.91 -1.29
N ASN A 101 -5.51 18.58 -0.56
CA ASN A 101 -4.07 18.33 -0.67
C ASN A 101 -3.71 16.93 -0.17
N ALA A 102 -4.32 16.48 0.94
CA ALA A 102 -4.16 15.12 1.44
C ALA A 102 -4.63 14.08 0.42
N ALA A 103 -5.81 14.30 -0.19
CA ALA A 103 -6.36 13.43 -1.21
C ALA A 103 -5.50 13.41 -2.48
N LYS A 104 -4.96 14.56 -2.92
CA LYS A 104 -4.01 14.65 -4.03
C LYS A 104 -2.70 13.94 -3.70
N TYR A 105 -2.17 14.10 -2.49
CA TYR A 105 -0.95 13.40 -2.06
C TYR A 105 -1.15 11.89 -2.07
N GLU A 106 -2.26 11.40 -1.53
CA GLU A 106 -2.64 9.99 -1.62
C GLU A 106 -2.81 9.55 -3.07
N SER A 107 -3.45 10.36 -3.91
CA SER A 107 -3.61 10.07 -5.34
C SER A 107 -2.26 9.99 -6.08
N VAL A 108 -1.31 10.87 -5.78
CA VAL A 108 0.05 10.85 -6.35
C VAL A 108 0.82 9.61 -5.89
N GLN A 109 0.75 9.27 -4.60
CA GLN A 109 1.27 8.00 -4.09
C GLN A 109 0.61 6.79 -4.77
N GLN A 110 -0.67 6.92 -5.12
CA GLN A 110 -1.42 5.91 -5.87
C GLN A 110 -1.13 5.91 -7.37
N GLN A 111 -0.50 6.95 -7.94
CA GLN A 111 -0.27 7.10 -9.38
C GLN A 111 1.04 6.48 -9.85
N ALA A 112 2.05 6.32 -8.98
CA ALA A 112 3.22 5.52 -9.29
C ALA A 112 2.99 4.06 -8.86
N MET A 113 2.15 3.33 -9.60
CA MET A 113 1.88 1.89 -9.38
C MET A 113 2.77 0.98 -10.24
N VAL A 114 3.68 1.57 -11.01
CA VAL A 114 4.54 0.89 -11.97
C VAL A 114 5.99 1.12 -11.58
N ASP A 115 6.79 0.07 -11.64
CA ASP A 115 8.24 0.11 -11.56
C ASP A 115 8.81 0.62 -12.90
N VAL A 116 9.51 1.75 -12.87
CA VAL A 116 9.98 2.43 -14.08
C VAL A 116 11.02 1.64 -14.88
N LEU A 117 11.73 0.72 -14.24
CA LEU A 117 12.76 -0.08 -14.89
C LEU A 117 12.16 -1.24 -15.69
N THR A 118 11.26 -1.99 -15.05
CA THR A 118 10.71 -3.23 -15.63
C THR A 118 9.34 -3.04 -16.29
N GLY A 119 8.66 -1.92 -16.04
CA GLY A 119 7.28 -1.69 -16.48
C GLY A 119 6.24 -2.55 -15.73
N LEU A 120 6.68 -3.39 -14.79
CA LEU A 120 5.77 -4.18 -13.95
C LEU A 120 5.08 -3.30 -12.91
N PRO A 121 3.92 -3.73 -12.40
CA PRO A 121 3.41 -3.22 -11.14
C PRO A 121 4.47 -3.22 -10.03
N ASN A 122 4.46 -2.21 -9.18
CA ASN A 122 5.40 -2.11 -8.06
C ASN A 122 4.82 -2.69 -6.76
N ARG A 123 5.58 -2.58 -5.67
CA ARG A 123 5.17 -3.01 -4.33
C ARG A 123 3.82 -2.44 -3.89
N ALA A 124 3.52 -1.17 -4.18
CA ALA A 124 2.23 -0.57 -3.79
C ALA A 124 1.06 -1.24 -4.54
N ALA A 125 1.24 -1.51 -5.83
CA ALA A 125 0.24 -2.20 -6.65
C ALA A 125 0.02 -3.65 -6.19
N LEU A 126 1.09 -4.35 -5.80
CA LEU A 126 1.02 -5.68 -5.21
C LEU A 126 0.17 -5.72 -3.94
N TYR A 127 0.41 -4.81 -2.99
CA TYR A 127 -0.37 -4.78 -1.75
C TYR A 127 -1.85 -4.54 -2.01
N ARG A 128 -2.18 -3.65 -2.97
CA ARG A 128 -3.57 -3.44 -3.39
C ARG A 128 -4.18 -4.72 -3.96
N LYS A 129 -3.50 -5.38 -4.90
CA LYS A 129 -3.96 -6.65 -5.49
C LYS A 129 -4.18 -7.73 -4.43
N LEU A 130 -3.27 -7.89 -3.49
CA LEU A 130 -3.43 -8.87 -2.40
C LEU A 130 -4.61 -8.54 -1.49
N GLN A 131 -4.84 -7.27 -1.16
CA GLN A 131 -6.02 -6.86 -0.41
C GLN A 131 -7.32 -7.18 -1.15
N GLU A 132 -7.34 -7.03 -2.48
CA GLU A 132 -8.49 -7.42 -3.30
C GLU A 132 -8.71 -8.93 -3.30
N GLU A 133 -7.65 -9.74 -3.43
CA GLU A 133 -7.76 -11.20 -3.42
C GLU A 133 -8.22 -11.74 -2.06
N VAL A 134 -7.71 -11.20 -0.94
CA VAL A 134 -8.17 -11.57 0.40
C VAL A 134 -9.65 -11.27 0.59
N LYS A 135 -10.15 -10.13 0.07
CA LYS A 135 -11.57 -9.77 0.15
C LYS A 135 -12.48 -10.70 -0.65
N ARG A 136 -11.96 -11.38 -1.68
CA ARG A 136 -12.73 -12.35 -2.48
C ARG A 136 -13.00 -13.64 -1.72
N LEU A 137 -12.25 -13.93 -0.64
CA LEU A 137 -12.35 -15.16 0.15
C LEU A 137 -12.20 -16.44 -0.70
N CYS A 138 -11.52 -16.33 -1.84
CA CYS A 138 -11.19 -17.45 -2.72
C CYS A 138 -9.74 -17.89 -2.48
N ARG A 139 -9.43 -19.16 -2.77
CA ARG A 139 -8.04 -19.64 -2.70
C ARG A 139 -7.19 -18.96 -3.76
N PHE A 140 -5.99 -18.55 -3.38
CA PHE A 140 -4.96 -18.04 -4.29
C PHE A 140 -3.58 -18.36 -3.73
N CYS A 141 -2.56 -18.30 -4.59
CA CYS A 141 -1.17 -18.51 -4.19
C CYS A 141 -0.36 -17.22 -4.38
N VAL A 142 0.65 -17.03 -3.53
CA VAL A 142 1.66 -15.97 -3.63
C VAL A 142 3.00 -16.63 -3.84
N LEU A 143 3.71 -16.25 -4.90
CA LEU A 143 5.08 -16.67 -5.16
C LEU A 143 6.02 -15.49 -4.91
N PHE A 144 7.04 -15.71 -4.10
CA PHE A 144 8.14 -14.78 -3.90
C PHE A 144 9.37 -15.31 -4.63
N VAL A 145 9.97 -14.48 -5.48
CA VAL A 145 11.05 -14.84 -6.40
C VAL A 145 12.22 -13.89 -6.19
N ASP A 146 13.42 -14.43 -6.16
CA ASP A 146 14.68 -13.68 -6.03
C ASP A 146 15.71 -14.20 -7.04
N LEU A 147 16.50 -13.29 -7.63
CA LEU A 147 17.56 -13.63 -8.57
C LEU A 147 18.86 -14.00 -7.85
N ASN A 148 19.30 -15.24 -8.03
CA ASN A 148 20.50 -15.72 -7.36
C ASN A 148 21.76 -15.03 -7.88
N GLY A 149 22.56 -14.46 -6.97
CA GLY A 149 23.84 -13.84 -7.32
C GLY A 149 23.73 -12.47 -7.98
N PHE A 150 22.56 -11.83 -8.00
CA PHE A 150 22.34 -10.55 -8.68
C PHE A 150 23.33 -9.44 -8.27
N LYS A 151 23.67 -9.36 -6.98
CA LYS A 151 24.68 -8.40 -6.51
C LYS A 151 26.05 -8.62 -7.18
N GLN A 152 26.48 -9.86 -7.35
CA GLN A 152 27.77 -10.18 -8.00
C GLN A 152 27.77 -9.76 -9.48
N ILE A 153 26.60 -9.84 -10.14
CA ILE A 153 26.44 -9.36 -11.51
C ILE A 153 26.65 -7.85 -11.56
N ASN A 154 25.99 -7.09 -10.68
CA ASN A 154 26.19 -5.64 -10.58
C ASN A 154 27.65 -5.28 -10.30
N ASP A 155 28.29 -5.99 -9.37
CA ASP A 155 29.67 -5.73 -8.96
C ASP A 155 30.66 -6.07 -10.08
N THR A 156 30.36 -7.05 -10.94
CA THR A 156 31.27 -7.51 -12.02
C THR A 156 31.04 -6.79 -13.36
N TYR A 157 29.78 -6.59 -13.75
CA TYR A 157 29.39 -6.10 -15.07
C TYR A 157 28.76 -4.70 -15.03
N GLY A 158 28.55 -4.13 -13.84
CA GLY A 158 27.95 -2.83 -13.64
C GLY A 158 26.42 -2.84 -13.62
N HIS A 159 25.83 -1.74 -13.13
CA HIS A 159 24.39 -1.62 -12.93
C HIS A 159 23.56 -1.67 -14.21
N LEU A 160 24.09 -1.22 -15.35
CA LEU A 160 23.36 -1.30 -16.62
C LEU A 160 23.08 -2.76 -17.03
N MET A 161 24.06 -3.64 -16.82
CA MET A 161 23.86 -5.08 -17.05
C MET A 161 22.85 -5.66 -16.06
N GLY A 162 22.92 -5.26 -14.78
CA GLY A 162 21.92 -5.63 -13.78
C GLY A 162 20.50 -5.19 -14.17
N ASP A 163 20.36 -3.99 -14.71
CA ASP A 163 19.08 -3.45 -15.18
C ASP A 163 18.50 -4.30 -16.33
N ASP A 164 19.34 -4.74 -17.27
CA ASP A 164 18.91 -5.60 -18.37
C ASP A 164 18.57 -7.02 -17.90
N VAL A 165 19.32 -7.56 -16.93
CA VAL A 165 18.98 -8.81 -16.23
C VAL A 165 17.61 -8.71 -15.54
N LEU A 166 17.29 -7.58 -14.89
CA LEU A 166 16.00 -7.39 -14.23
C LEU A 166 14.84 -7.30 -15.23
N LYS A 167 15.02 -6.59 -16.34
CA LYS A 167 14.02 -6.54 -17.43
C LYS A 167 13.79 -7.93 -18.00
N LYS A 168 14.87 -8.68 -18.26
CA LYS A 168 14.78 -10.03 -18.80
C LYS A 168 14.10 -10.99 -17.83
N ALA A 169 14.42 -10.91 -16.53
CA ALA A 169 13.74 -11.67 -15.50
C ALA A 169 12.23 -11.39 -15.47
N ALA A 170 11.84 -10.11 -15.56
CA ALA A 170 10.43 -9.72 -15.62
C ALA A 170 9.70 -10.38 -16.82
N GLU A 171 10.32 -10.38 -18.00
CA GLU A 171 9.78 -11.03 -19.20
C GLU A 171 9.64 -12.54 -19.04
N GLU A 172 10.71 -13.22 -18.59
CA GLU A 172 10.73 -14.68 -18.44
C GLU A 172 9.72 -15.15 -17.40
N ILE A 173 9.64 -14.48 -16.23
CA ILE A 173 8.63 -14.78 -15.20
C ILE A 173 7.23 -14.51 -15.75
N ARG A 174 7.01 -13.41 -16.48
CA ARG A 174 5.68 -13.13 -17.05
C ARG A 174 5.26 -14.18 -18.07
N SER A 175 6.19 -14.76 -18.83
CA SER A 175 5.90 -15.76 -19.88
C SER A 175 5.33 -17.07 -19.34
N VAL A 176 5.64 -17.43 -18.09
CA VAL A 176 5.15 -18.66 -17.45
C VAL A 176 3.85 -18.45 -16.67
N LEU A 177 3.41 -17.20 -16.52
CA LEU A 177 2.19 -16.80 -15.84
C LEU A 177 1.02 -16.66 -16.82
N ARG A 178 -0.20 -16.84 -16.32
CA ARG A 178 -1.42 -16.58 -17.09
C ARG A 178 -1.68 -15.09 -17.17
N ALA A 179 -2.50 -14.68 -18.14
CA ALA A 179 -2.94 -13.29 -18.26
C ALA A 179 -3.66 -12.78 -16.99
N SER A 180 -4.40 -13.65 -16.31
CA SER A 180 -5.11 -13.38 -15.04
C SER A 180 -4.20 -13.22 -13.83
N ASP A 181 -2.99 -13.77 -13.89
CA ASP A 181 -2.05 -13.73 -12.79
C ASP A 181 -1.40 -12.35 -12.73
N PHE A 182 -1.09 -11.90 -11.52
CA PHE A 182 -0.45 -10.61 -11.29
C PHE A 182 1.03 -10.83 -11.02
N LEU A 183 1.89 -10.00 -11.61
CA LEU A 183 3.32 -10.00 -11.36
C LEU A 183 3.73 -8.59 -10.98
N ALA A 184 4.53 -8.45 -9.92
CA ALA A 184 5.08 -7.18 -9.49
C ALA A 184 6.55 -7.30 -9.16
N ARG A 185 7.29 -6.21 -9.34
CA ARG A 185 8.63 -6.05 -8.75
C ARG A 185 8.47 -5.53 -7.33
N TYR A 186 8.92 -6.31 -6.35
CA TYR A 186 8.77 -5.99 -4.93
C TYR A 186 9.84 -5.01 -4.45
N GLY A 187 11.08 -5.17 -4.94
CA GLY A 187 12.21 -4.27 -4.70
C GLY A 187 13.52 -4.94 -5.09
N GLY A 188 14.54 -4.17 -5.51
CA GLY A 188 15.83 -4.75 -5.90
C GLY A 188 15.68 -5.82 -7.00
N ASP A 189 16.11 -7.03 -6.70
CA ASP A 189 16.03 -8.26 -7.50
C ASP A 189 14.86 -9.19 -7.15
N GLU A 190 13.92 -8.70 -6.34
CA GLU A 190 12.78 -9.47 -5.84
C GLU A 190 11.52 -9.21 -6.66
N PHE A 191 10.82 -10.29 -7.02
CA PHE A 191 9.55 -10.29 -7.73
C PHE A 191 8.50 -11.06 -6.94
N VAL A 192 7.24 -10.64 -7.02
CA VAL A 192 6.12 -11.35 -6.41
C VAL A 192 5.03 -11.59 -7.42
N ALA A 193 4.61 -12.84 -7.56
CA ALA A 193 3.45 -13.22 -8.37
C ALA A 193 2.25 -13.60 -7.49
N VAL A 194 1.06 -13.20 -7.91
CA VAL A 194 -0.22 -13.59 -7.29
C VAL A 194 -1.00 -14.42 -8.30
N LEU A 195 -1.20 -15.69 -7.97
CA LEU A 195 -1.92 -16.66 -8.78
C LEU A 195 -3.36 -16.75 -8.27
N SER A 196 -4.26 -15.99 -8.87
CA SER A 196 -5.69 -15.99 -8.49
C SER A 196 -6.31 -17.36 -8.71
N GLU A 197 -7.27 -17.73 -7.85
CA GLU A 197 -8.07 -18.97 -7.98
C GLU A 197 -7.23 -20.24 -8.17
N THR A 198 -6.07 -20.28 -7.52
CA THR A 198 -5.05 -21.33 -7.72
C THR A 198 -4.85 -22.14 -6.44
N THR A 199 -4.90 -23.46 -6.58
CA THR A 199 -4.61 -24.41 -5.48
C THR A 199 -3.10 -24.52 -5.24
N SER A 200 -2.71 -25.03 -4.08
CA SER A 200 -1.31 -25.25 -3.71
C SER A 200 -0.56 -26.11 -4.75
N GLU A 201 -1.17 -27.18 -5.26
CA GLU A 201 -0.55 -28.09 -6.22
C GLU A 201 -0.29 -27.37 -7.55
N LYS A 202 -1.26 -26.60 -8.04
CA LYS A 202 -1.12 -25.82 -9.27
C LYS A 202 -0.12 -24.68 -9.07
N GLY A 203 -0.12 -24.04 -7.90
CA GLY A 203 0.85 -23.01 -7.55
C GLY A 203 2.27 -23.55 -7.54
N GLU A 204 2.49 -24.75 -6.99
CA GLU A 204 3.81 -25.37 -6.96
C GLU A 204 4.30 -25.77 -8.36
N LEU A 205 3.40 -26.17 -9.27
CA LEU A 205 3.75 -26.39 -10.69
C LEU A 205 4.26 -25.10 -11.35
N VAL A 206 3.64 -23.95 -11.06
CA VAL A 206 4.11 -22.66 -11.56
C VAL A 206 5.44 -22.28 -10.90
N ALA A 207 5.56 -22.46 -9.58
CA ALA A 207 6.81 -22.21 -8.86
C ALA A 207 7.97 -23.04 -9.43
N SER A 208 7.75 -24.33 -9.72
CA SER A 208 8.74 -25.21 -10.33
C SER A 208 9.14 -24.76 -11.73
N ARG A 209 8.20 -24.30 -12.56
CA ARG A 209 8.53 -23.72 -13.88
C ARG A 209 9.39 -22.48 -13.75
N ILE A 210 9.10 -21.63 -12.75
CA ILE A 210 9.93 -20.46 -12.45
C ILE A 210 11.32 -20.89 -11.98
N ARG A 211 11.45 -21.83 -11.03
CA ARG A 211 12.78 -22.32 -10.59
C ARG A 211 13.63 -22.90 -11.72
N SER A 212 12.99 -23.55 -12.70
CA SER A 212 13.67 -24.15 -13.84
C SER A 212 14.05 -23.17 -14.94
N MET A 213 13.61 -21.90 -14.88
CA MET A 213 14.01 -20.90 -15.87
C MET A 213 15.44 -20.44 -15.65
N ALA A 214 16.10 -20.08 -16.75
CA ALA A 214 17.38 -19.41 -16.73
C ALA A 214 17.21 -18.04 -17.37
N VAL A 215 17.42 -16.97 -16.59
CA VAL A 215 17.41 -15.60 -17.11
C VAL A 215 18.75 -15.40 -17.82
N LYS A 216 18.70 -15.35 -19.16
CA LYS A 216 19.89 -15.22 -20.00
C LYS A 216 19.97 -13.84 -20.63
N VAL A 217 21.06 -13.13 -20.37
CA VAL A 217 21.39 -11.84 -20.98
C VAL A 217 22.85 -11.92 -21.41
N GLU A 218 23.08 -11.79 -22.72
CA GLU A 218 24.41 -12.03 -23.32
C GLU A 218 24.99 -13.38 -22.87
N ASP A 219 26.18 -13.39 -22.26
CA ASP A 219 26.87 -14.59 -21.76
C ASP A 219 26.53 -14.89 -20.28
N ILE A 220 25.62 -14.12 -19.66
CA ILE A 220 25.23 -14.26 -18.25
C ILE A 220 23.98 -15.13 -18.16
N SER A 221 24.02 -16.13 -17.28
CA SER A 221 22.87 -16.98 -16.96
C SER A 221 22.59 -16.91 -15.46
N VAL A 222 21.39 -16.47 -15.10
CA VAL A 222 20.96 -16.28 -13.70
C VAL A 222 19.85 -17.27 -13.37
N SER A 223 20.03 -18.02 -12.27
CA SER A 223 18.99 -18.87 -11.71
C SER A 223 18.16 -18.08 -10.70
N VAL A 224 17.00 -18.62 -10.34
CA VAL A 224 16.08 -17.96 -9.41
C VAL A 224 15.72 -18.89 -8.26
N SER A 225 15.44 -18.31 -7.11
CA SER A 225 14.88 -19.02 -5.96
C SER A 225 13.44 -18.60 -5.72
N VAL A 226 12.58 -19.56 -5.37
CA VAL A 226 11.13 -19.34 -5.32
C VAL A 226 10.51 -19.96 -4.07
N GLY A 227 9.73 -19.16 -3.35
CA GLY A 227 8.88 -19.61 -2.24
C GLY A 227 7.41 -19.38 -2.54
N LEU A 228 6.58 -20.35 -2.17
CA LEU A 228 5.12 -20.32 -2.34
C LEU A 228 4.44 -20.15 -0.98
N ALA A 229 3.45 -19.28 -0.88
CA ALA A 229 2.45 -19.25 0.20
C ALA A 229 1.04 -19.39 -0.38
N VAL A 230 0.12 -19.95 0.40
CA VAL A 230 -1.26 -20.26 -0.01
C VAL A 230 -2.22 -19.56 0.93
N TYR A 231 -3.20 -18.86 0.37
CA TYR A 231 -4.31 -18.31 1.16
C TYR A 231 -5.49 -19.30 1.18
N PRO A 232 -6.12 -19.53 2.34
CA PRO A 232 -5.84 -18.92 3.66
C PRO A 232 -4.84 -19.68 4.55
N GLU A 233 -4.28 -20.79 4.10
CA GLU A 233 -3.52 -21.73 4.93
C GLU A 233 -2.26 -21.13 5.57
N ASP A 234 -1.57 -20.23 4.85
CA ASP A 234 -0.31 -19.61 5.28
C ASP A 234 -0.51 -18.22 5.89
N GLY A 235 -1.71 -17.65 5.84
CA GLY A 235 -1.98 -16.34 6.41
C GLY A 235 -3.29 -15.73 5.94
N LEU A 236 -3.81 -14.78 6.73
CA LEU A 236 -5.06 -14.09 6.44
C LEU A 236 -4.86 -12.65 5.94
N THR A 237 -3.62 -12.15 6.02
CA THR A 237 -3.27 -10.79 5.58
C THR A 237 -2.20 -10.81 4.49
N PRO A 238 -2.15 -9.78 3.62
CA PRO A 238 -1.07 -9.64 2.64
C PRO A 238 0.33 -9.73 3.25
N LYS A 239 0.52 -9.19 4.47
CA LYS A 239 1.80 -9.21 5.17
C LYS A 239 2.23 -10.63 5.55
N ASP A 240 1.30 -11.44 6.06
CA ASP A 240 1.58 -12.81 6.47
C ASP A 240 1.94 -13.68 5.26
N LEU A 241 1.17 -13.56 4.18
CA LEU A 241 1.38 -14.32 2.94
C LEU A 241 2.73 -14.00 2.29
N ILE A 242 3.06 -12.70 2.17
CA ILE A 242 4.37 -12.27 1.66
C ILE A 242 5.49 -12.82 2.55
N GLY A 243 5.39 -12.67 3.88
CA GLY A 243 6.42 -13.14 4.80
C GLY A 243 6.63 -14.65 4.78
N ARG A 244 5.55 -15.44 4.59
CA ARG A 244 5.66 -16.90 4.43
C ARG A 244 6.30 -17.30 3.11
N ALA A 245 5.93 -16.64 2.02
CA ALA A 245 6.51 -16.90 0.71
C ALA A 245 8.01 -16.53 0.69
N ASP A 246 8.38 -15.38 1.24
CA ASP A 246 9.76 -14.93 1.42
C ASP A 246 10.59 -15.93 2.24
N GLY A 247 10.11 -16.35 3.42
CA GLY A 247 10.80 -17.35 4.23
C GLY A 247 11.03 -18.69 3.50
N ARG A 248 10.08 -19.12 2.66
CA ARG A 248 10.23 -20.33 1.83
C ARG A 248 11.17 -20.12 0.65
N MET A 249 11.20 -18.93 0.06
CA MET A 249 12.16 -18.55 -0.97
C MET A 249 13.58 -18.57 -0.40
N TYR A 250 13.77 -18.03 0.80
CA TYR A 250 15.07 -18.03 1.47
C TYR A 250 15.59 -19.45 1.72
N MET A 251 14.73 -20.38 2.17
CA MET A 251 15.10 -21.79 2.30
C MET A 251 15.49 -22.44 0.96
N ASP A 252 14.84 -22.06 -0.13
CA ASP A 252 15.20 -22.51 -1.49
C ASP A 252 16.56 -21.95 -1.93
N LYS A 253 16.83 -20.69 -1.62
CA LYS A 253 18.10 -19.99 -1.88
C LYS A 253 19.27 -20.61 -1.13
N GLU A 254 19.09 -21.02 0.12
CA GLU A 254 20.12 -21.71 0.89
C GLU A 254 20.47 -23.09 0.32
N LYS A 255 19.47 -23.84 -0.17
CA LYS A 255 19.73 -25.12 -0.85
C LYS A 255 20.58 -24.94 -2.10
N ASN A 256 20.29 -23.92 -2.91
CA ASN A 256 21.07 -23.64 -4.12
C ASN A 256 22.52 -23.21 -3.81
N ARG A 257 22.75 -22.54 -2.67
CA ARG A 257 24.12 -22.22 -2.20
C ARG A 257 24.89 -23.44 -1.70
N GLY A 258 24.22 -24.44 -1.13
CA GLY A 258 24.85 -25.65 -0.59
C GLY A 258 25.24 -26.71 -1.64
N VAL A 259 24.79 -26.57 -2.89
CA VAL A 259 25.03 -27.55 -3.98
C VAL A 259 26.29 -27.21 -4.80
N THR A 260 26.97 -26.10 -4.51
CA THR A 260 28.31 -25.79 -5.03
C THR A 260 29.38 -26.23 -4.03
N GLY A 261 29.65 -27.53 -3.99
CA GLY A 261 30.72 -28.16 -3.21
C GLY A 261 31.28 -29.38 -3.95
#